data_AF-A0A525J6W0-F1
#
_entry.id   AF-A0A525J6W0-F1
#
_cell.length_a   1.000
_cell.length_b   1.000
_cell.length_c   1.000
_cell.angle_alpha   90.00
_cell.angle_beta   90.00
_cell.angle_gamma   90.00
#
_symmetry.space_group_name_H-M   'P 1'
#
loop_
_entity.id
_entity.type
_entity.pdbx_description
1 polymer ?
#
loop_
_entity_poly.entity_id
_entity_poly.type
_entity_poly.pdbx_seq_one_letter_code
_entity_poly.pdbx_strand_id
1 'polypeptide(L)'
;MFQGYIDLDSATAVEASAIPDVLFERGLYWASGRSGVVNLVAAHKWFNLAAVKGRADAMQMRREVAELMSEVEIAIAQREARAWITAH
;
A
#
# COMPACT_ATOMS: atom_id res chain seq x y z
N MET A 1 -42.35 -0.22 -3.10
CA MET A 1 -41.35 0.53 -3.90
C MET A 1 -40.38 1.17 -2.93
N PHE A 2 -39.12 0.72 -2.90
CA PHE A 2 -38.08 1.27 -2.03
C PHE A 2 -37.40 2.39 -2.80
N GLN A 3 -37.79 3.64 -2.55
CA GLN A 3 -37.11 4.80 -3.13
C GLN A 3 -35.87 5.09 -2.28
N GLY A 4 -34.79 4.36 -2.55
CA GLY A 4 -33.48 4.67 -1.97
C GLY A 4 -32.95 5.92 -2.64
N TYR A 5 -33.06 7.07 -1.97
CA TYR A 5 -32.22 8.23 -2.28
C TYR A 5 -30.78 7.80 -1.98
N ILE A 6 -29.99 7.57 -3.03
CA ILE A 6 -28.54 7.53 -2.90
C ILE A 6 -28.13 8.99 -2.68
N ASP A 7 -27.83 9.31 -1.44
CA ASP A 7 -27.20 10.57 -1.08
C ASP A 7 -25.78 10.56 -1.66
N LEU A 8 -25.63 11.19 -2.83
CA LEU A 8 -24.34 11.37 -3.51
C LEU A 8 -23.49 12.46 -2.83
N ASP A 9 -24.07 13.28 -1.94
CA ASP A 9 -23.36 14.33 -1.23
C ASP A 9 -22.59 13.81 0.00
N SER A 10 -22.94 12.63 0.50
CA SER A 10 -22.19 11.89 1.54
C SER A 10 -21.21 10.86 0.97
N ALA A 11 -21.02 10.80 -0.35
CA ALA A 11 -19.95 10.04 -0.97
C ALA A 11 -18.60 10.73 -0.68
N THR A 12 -18.06 10.48 0.51
CA THR A 12 -16.73 10.94 0.93
C THR A 12 -15.71 10.62 -0.15
N ALA A 13 -15.21 11.68 -0.80
CA ALA A 13 -14.04 11.77 -1.66
C ALA A 13 -13.37 10.43 -2.02
N VAL A 14 -13.88 9.78 -3.07
CA VAL A 14 -13.15 8.67 -3.73
C VAL A 14 -11.75 9.13 -4.20
N GLU A 15 -11.47 10.43 -4.27
CA GLU A 15 -10.32 10.95 -5.03
C GLU A 15 -9.11 11.43 -4.20
N ALA A 16 -9.17 11.47 -2.86
CA ALA A 16 -8.00 11.85 -2.05
C ALA A 16 -7.19 10.64 -1.52
N SER A 17 -7.86 9.54 -1.13
CA SER A 17 -7.21 8.35 -0.55
C SER A 17 -6.98 7.21 -1.55
N ALA A 18 -7.53 7.28 -2.77
CA ALA A 18 -7.46 6.18 -3.74
C ALA A 18 -6.02 5.73 -4.03
N ILE A 19 -5.07 6.65 -4.14
CA ILE A 19 -3.66 6.29 -4.37
C ILE A 19 -3.06 5.56 -3.16
N PRO A 20 -3.08 6.09 -1.92
CA PRO A 20 -2.62 5.37 -0.74
C PRO A 20 -3.27 3.99 -0.58
N ASP A 21 -4.57 3.87 -0.86
CA ASP A 21 -5.33 2.62 -0.72
C ASP A 21 -4.91 1.60 -1.79
N VAL A 22 -4.77 2.02 -3.05
CA VAL A 22 -4.27 1.15 -4.14
C VAL A 22 -2.84 0.68 -3.87
N LEU A 23 -1.97 1.55 -3.35
CA LEU A 23 -0.62 1.17 -2.96
C LEU A 23 -0.65 0.16 -1.81
N PHE A 24 -1.54 0.35 -0.83
CA PHE A 24 -1.71 -0.57 0.29
C PHE A 24 -2.18 -1.96 -0.16
N GLU A 25 -3.21 -2.03 -1.00
CA GLU A 25 -3.71 -3.29 -1.57
C GLU A 25 -2.63 -4.03 -2.37
N ARG A 26 -1.78 -3.29 -3.08
CA ARG A 26 -0.63 -3.88 -3.77
C ARG A 26 0.38 -4.47 -2.80
N GLY A 27 0.60 -3.84 -1.65
CA GLY A 27 1.40 -4.41 -0.56
C GLY A 27 0.83 -5.74 -0.06
N LEU A 28 -0.49 -5.79 0.19
CA LEU A 28 -1.19 -6.99 0.61
C LEU A 28 -1.10 -8.12 -0.41
N TYR A 29 -1.21 -7.80 -1.70
CA TYR A 29 -1.07 -8.78 -2.79
C TYR A 29 0.28 -9.51 -2.73
N TRP A 30 1.38 -8.76 -2.58
CA TRP A 30 2.72 -9.35 -2.51
C TRP A 30 3.01 -10.05 -1.18
N ALA A 31 2.46 -9.53 -0.07
CA ALA A 31 2.64 -10.13 1.26
C ALA A 31 1.87 -11.46 1.41
N SER A 32 0.68 -11.55 0.83
CA SER A 32 -0.18 -12.74 0.94
C SER A 32 0.25 -13.91 0.03
N GLY A 33 1.15 -13.68 -0.92
CA GLY A 33 1.56 -14.70 -1.88
C GLY A 33 0.43 -15.18 -2.80
N ARG A 34 -0.63 -14.36 -2.97
CA ARG A 34 -1.82 -14.69 -3.78
C ARG A 34 -1.50 -15.01 -5.24
N SER A 35 -0.31 -14.62 -5.70
CA SER A 35 0.26 -14.88 -7.02
C SER A 35 1.17 -16.11 -7.09
N GLY A 36 1.22 -16.92 -6.04
CA GLY A 36 2.03 -18.14 -5.96
C GLY A 36 3.38 -17.97 -5.24
N VAL A 37 3.85 -16.74 -5.00
CA VAL A 37 5.11 -16.47 -4.28
C VAL A 37 4.96 -15.19 -3.44
N VAL A 38 5.40 -15.25 -2.18
CA VAL A 38 5.52 -14.09 -1.30
C VAL A 38 6.74 -13.27 -1.71
N ASN A 39 6.57 -11.97 -1.90
CA ASN A 39 7.67 -11.04 -2.18
C ASN A 39 7.69 -9.91 -1.15
N LEU A 40 8.48 -10.08 -0.09
CA LEU A 40 8.56 -9.15 1.02
C LEU A 40 9.18 -7.80 0.62
N VAL A 41 10.14 -7.79 -0.31
CA VAL A 41 10.74 -6.56 -0.86
C VAL A 41 9.67 -5.71 -1.56
N ALA A 42 8.86 -6.33 -2.43
CA ALA A 42 7.78 -5.65 -3.10
C ALA A 42 6.69 -5.20 -2.11
N ALA A 43 6.30 -6.06 -1.16
CA ALA A 43 5.31 -5.72 -0.15
C ALA A 43 5.74 -4.51 0.69
N HIS A 44 6.97 -4.52 1.23
CA HIS A 44 7.52 -3.42 2.02
C HIS A 44 7.56 -2.12 1.22
N LYS A 45 7.98 -2.16 -0.06
CA LYS A 45 7.98 -0.99 -0.95
C LYS A 45 6.60 -0.36 -1.05
N TRP A 46 5.57 -1.16 -1.34
CA TRP A 46 4.22 -0.65 -1.53
C TRP A 46 3.60 -0.13 -0.23
N PHE A 47 3.82 -0.80 0.90
CA PHE A 47 3.43 -0.27 2.21
C PHE A 47 4.16 1.03 2.57
N ASN A 48 5.44 1.17 2.22
CA ASN A 48 6.17 2.42 2.42
C ASN A 48 5.58 3.57 1.61
N LEU A 49 5.25 3.34 0.33
CA LEU A 49 4.64 4.35 -0.52
C LEU A 49 3.23 4.73 -0.03
N ALA A 50 2.42 3.75 0.37
CA ALA A 50 1.10 3.99 0.95
C ALA A 50 1.18 4.81 2.25
N ALA A 51 2.14 4.49 3.13
CA ALA A 51 2.36 5.22 4.37
C ALA A 51 2.76 6.68 4.11
N VAL A 52 3.70 6.93 3.19
CA VAL A 52 4.12 8.28 2.79
C VAL A 52 2.95 9.08 2.20
N LYS A 53 2.00 8.43 1.54
CA LYS A 53 0.80 9.07 0.99
C LYS A 53 -0.35 9.24 2.00
N GLY A 54 -0.19 8.77 3.24
CA GLY A 54 -1.14 9.02 4.34
C GLY A 54 -1.97 7.82 4.79
N ARG A 55 -1.71 6.61 4.27
CA ARG A 55 -2.38 5.38 4.77
C ARG A 55 -1.73 4.95 6.09
N ALA A 56 -2.37 5.23 7.23
CA ALA A 56 -1.81 4.94 8.54
C ALA A 56 -1.52 3.45 8.78
N ASP A 57 -2.44 2.56 8.37
CA ASP A 57 -2.29 1.11 8.49
C ASP A 57 -1.03 0.57 7.79
N ALA A 58 -0.61 1.25 6.71
CA ALA A 58 0.56 0.86 5.94
C ALA A 58 1.86 0.99 6.76
N MET A 59 1.91 1.88 7.76
CA MET A 59 3.08 1.98 8.64
C MET A 59 3.27 0.70 9.46
N GLN A 60 2.18 0.12 9.96
CA GLN A 60 2.21 -1.10 10.76
C GLN A 60 2.59 -2.29 9.88
N MET A 61 1.92 -2.48 8.74
CA MET A 61 2.25 -3.55 7.78
C MET A 61 3.69 -3.47 7.28
N ARG A 62 4.21 -2.25 7.04
CA ARG A 62 5.61 -2.05 6.64
C ARG A 62 6.58 -2.54 7.72
N ARG A 63 6.29 -2.32 9.00
CA ARG A 63 7.12 -2.78 10.12
C ARG A 63 7.10 -4.30 10.24
N GLU A 64 5.91 -4.89 10.22
CA GLU A 64 5.75 -6.35 10.33
C GLU A 64 6.46 -7.10 9.19
N VAL A 65 6.35 -6.60 7.95
CA VAL A 65 7.08 -7.18 6.82
C VAL A 65 8.59 -7.00 6.97
N ALA A 66 9.06 -5.86 7.49
CA ALA A 66 10.49 -5.61 7.68
C ALA A 66 11.12 -6.56 8.72
N GLU A 67 10.37 -7.02 9.72
CA GLU A 67 10.85 -8.01 10.70
C GLU A 67 11.18 -9.37 10.06
N LEU A 68 10.65 -9.64 8.87
CA LEU A 68 10.89 -10.87 8.11
C LEU A 68 11.96 -10.71 7.01
N MET A 69 12.59 -9.55 6.92
CA MET A 69 13.54 -9.19 5.86
C MET A 69 14.95 -9.02 6.41
N SER A 70 15.95 -9.29 5.58
CA SER A 70 17.32 -8.87 5.83
C SER A 70 17.49 -7.36 5.63
N GLU A 71 18.54 -6.79 6.24
CA GLU A 71 18.90 -5.38 6.04
C GLU A 71 19.10 -5.02 4.57
N VAL A 72 19.68 -5.94 3.78
CA VAL A 72 19.89 -5.78 2.35
C VAL A 72 18.57 -5.66 1.61
N GLU A 73 17.60 -6.53 1.92
CA GLU A 73 16.26 -6.50 1.33
C GLU A 73 15.51 -5.21 1.68
N ILE A 74 15.62 -4.75 2.93
CA ILE A 74 15.04 -3.46 3.36
C ILE A 74 15.64 -2.31 2.55
N ALA A 75 16.97 -2.28 2.39
CA ALA A 75 17.66 -1.26 1.62
C ALA A 75 17.23 -1.25 0.13
N ILE A 76 17.04 -2.44 -0.45
CA ILE A 76 16.51 -2.60 -1.82
C ILE A 76 15.09 -2.03 -1.91
N ALA A 77 14.18 -2.44 -1.02
CA ALA A 77 12.79 -1.98 -1.04
C ALA A 77 12.67 -0.45 -0.90
N GLN A 78 13.46 0.15 -0.01
CA GLN A 78 13.50 1.60 0.16
C GLN A 78 14.08 2.33 -1.07
N ARG A 79 15.13 1.78 -1.69
CA ARG A 79 15.70 2.34 -2.93
C ARG A 79 14.67 2.32 -4.05
N GLU A 80 13.96 1.21 -4.21
CA GLU A 80 12.90 1.09 -5.20
C GLU A 80 11.71 2.02 -4.94
N ALA A 81 11.33 2.23 -3.67
CA ALA A 81 10.29 3.19 -3.32
C ALA A 81 10.70 4.62 -3.71
N ARG A 82 11.94 5.02 -3.41
CA ARG A 82 12.47 6.34 -3.82
C ARG A 82 12.51 6.50 -5.34
N ALA A 83 12.94 5.47 -6.06
CA ALA A 83 12.96 5.48 -7.51
C ALA A 83 11.54 5.64 -8.09
N TRP A 84 10.54 4.97 -7.49
CA TRP A 84 9.15 5.10 -7.91
C TRP A 84 8.62 6.53 -7.77
N ILE A 85 8.88 7.19 -6.63
CA ILE A 85 8.50 8.59 -6.37
C ILE A 85 9.20 9.56 -7.33
N THR A 86 10.42 9.25 -7.76
CA THR A 86 11.14 10.13 -8.70
C THR A 86 10.57 10.02 -10.12
N ALA A 87 9.98 8.88 -10.46
CA ALA A 87 9.42 8.60 -11.77
C ALA A 87 7.92 8.96 -11.91
N HIS A 88 7.20 9.21 -10.81
CA HIS A 88 5.76 9.45 -10.77
C HIS A 88 5.41 10.57 -9.79
#